data_AF-A0A966PWQ0-F1
#
_entry.id   AF-A0A966PWQ0-F1
#
_cell.length_a   1.000
_cell.length_b   1.000
_cell.length_c   1.000
_cell.angle_alpha   90.00
_cell.angle_beta   90.00
_cell.angle_gamma   90.00
#
_symmetry.space_group_name_H-M   'P 1'
#
loop_
_entity.id
_entity.type
_entity.pdbx_description
1 polymer ?
#
loop_
_entity_poly.entity_id
_entity_poly.type
_entity_poly.pdbx_seq_one_letter_code
_entity_poly.pdbx_strand_id
1 'polypeptide(L)'
;MEEVYRAEAYRGGAIDSHGDASCMLIRQYQFPNAFEPTLDIMISQNHDRIMQQDCDRGIRCFEQHTGTSELGFKNWVMRAESSKVITFLIDMLKADISTTWTGFRVLGTVNRSTSYPVWYLQLFAKHPNSETIVYNTENAPNLIRGSRHRNH
;
A
#
# COMPACT_ATOMS: atom_id res chain seq x y z
N MET A 1 21.77 -17.00 -5.46
CA MET A 1 21.22 -15.82 -6.16
C MET A 1 19.71 -15.98 -6.13
N GLU A 2 19.03 -15.18 -5.32
CA GLU A 2 17.57 -15.17 -5.28
C GLU A 2 17.01 -14.46 -6.52
N GLU A 3 15.94 -15.01 -7.11
CA GLU A 3 15.21 -14.36 -8.18
C GLU A 3 14.50 -13.12 -7.61
N VAL A 4 14.97 -11.93 -7.97
CA VAL A 4 14.30 -10.68 -7.63
C VAL A 4 13.26 -10.39 -8.70
N TYR A 5 12.00 -10.34 -8.31
CA TYR A 5 10.90 -9.91 -9.17
C TYR A 5 10.98 -8.38 -9.33
N ARG A 6 10.70 -7.90 -10.53
CA ARG A 6 10.80 -6.50 -10.94
C ARG A 6 9.46 -5.94 -11.25
N ALA A 7 9.25 -4.74 -10.82
CA ALA A 7 7.94 -4.19 -10.70
C ALA A 7 7.22 -3.77 -12.03
N GLU A 8 5.88 -3.99 -12.26
CA GLU A 8 5.06 -3.40 -13.40
C GLU A 8 4.38 -2.05 -13.09
N ALA A 9 4.62 -1.01 -13.89
CA ALA A 9 4.05 0.31 -13.63
C ALA A 9 2.53 0.26 -13.40
N TYR A 10 2.07 0.93 -12.34
CA TYR A 10 0.65 1.14 -12.08
C TYR A 10 -0.02 1.67 -13.36
N ARG A 11 -1.02 0.94 -13.87
CA ARG A 11 -1.76 1.34 -15.07
C ARG A 11 -3.01 2.09 -14.67
N GLY A 12 -2.93 3.41 -14.71
CA GLY A 12 -4.06 4.28 -14.41
C GLY A 12 -5.27 3.96 -15.31
N GLY A 13 -6.37 3.49 -14.70
CA GLY A 13 -7.60 3.16 -15.41
C GLY A 13 -7.75 1.66 -15.73
N ALA A 14 -6.72 0.86 -15.44
CA ALA A 14 -6.75 -0.60 -15.55
C ALA A 14 -6.97 -1.27 -14.17
N ILE A 15 -7.68 -0.60 -13.26
CA ILE A 15 -8.19 -1.30 -12.07
C ILE A 15 -9.28 -2.24 -12.62
N ASP A 16 -8.93 -3.50 -12.87
CA ASP A 16 -9.79 -4.41 -13.61
C ASP A 16 -10.90 -5.00 -12.74
N SER A 17 -12.09 -5.16 -13.35
CA SER A 17 -13.28 -5.80 -12.78
C SER A 17 -13.14 -7.30 -12.56
N HIS A 18 -12.00 -7.89 -12.93
CA HIS A 18 -11.77 -9.33 -12.88
C HIS A 18 -10.88 -9.73 -11.71
N GLY A 19 -10.48 -8.80 -10.83
CA GLY A 19 -9.66 -9.09 -9.67
C GLY A 19 -8.30 -9.67 -10.05
N ASP A 20 -7.72 -9.25 -11.18
CA ASP A 20 -6.36 -9.60 -11.55
C ASP A 20 -5.38 -8.76 -10.70
N ALA A 21 -4.49 -9.46 -10.00
CA ALA A 21 -3.51 -8.85 -9.12
C ALA A 21 -2.39 -8.12 -9.88
N SER A 22 -2.32 -8.30 -11.20
CA SER A 22 -1.30 -7.71 -12.07
C SER A 22 -1.31 -6.17 -12.09
N CYS A 23 -2.44 -5.52 -11.77
CA CYS A 23 -2.60 -4.06 -11.77
C CYS A 23 -2.71 -3.43 -10.37
N MET A 24 -2.39 -4.19 -9.31
CA MET A 24 -2.78 -3.83 -7.95
C MET A 24 -1.94 -2.73 -7.31
N LEU A 25 -0.64 -2.65 -7.50
CA LEU A 25 0.22 -1.70 -6.77
C LEU A 25 0.05 -0.28 -7.27
N ILE A 26 -0.47 0.58 -6.40
CA ILE A 26 -0.65 2.01 -6.65
C ILE A 26 0.59 2.76 -6.20
N ARG A 27 1.02 2.50 -4.95
CA ARG A 27 2.16 3.20 -4.36
C ARG A 27 2.78 2.39 -3.24
N GLN A 28 4.09 2.55 -3.05
CA GLN A 28 4.76 2.11 -1.83
C GLN A 28 5.77 3.17 -1.39
N TYR A 29 6.29 3.01 -0.20
CA TYR A 29 7.43 3.75 0.31
C TYR A 29 8.09 2.91 1.41
N GLN A 30 9.40 2.67 1.31
CA GLN A 30 10.18 1.90 2.29
C GLN A 30 9.50 0.61 2.76
N PHE A 31 8.85 -0.09 1.83
CA PHE A 31 8.16 -1.35 2.12
C PHE A 31 9.06 -2.52 1.76
N PRO A 32 9.13 -3.58 2.59
CA PRO A 32 10.01 -4.69 2.33
C PRO A 32 9.40 -5.73 1.39
N ASN A 33 10.25 -6.50 0.71
CA ASN A 33 9.82 -7.73 0.02
C ASN A 33 9.70 -8.91 0.98
N ALA A 34 10.64 -8.99 1.91
CA ALA A 34 10.79 -10.06 2.88
C ALA A 34 10.70 -9.45 4.27
N PHE A 35 10.00 -10.11 5.17
CA PHE A 35 9.65 -9.60 6.49
C PHE A 35 10.36 -10.41 7.57
N GLU A 36 10.94 -9.73 8.56
CA GLU A 36 11.51 -10.39 9.74
C GLU A 36 10.48 -10.35 10.89
N PRO A 37 9.67 -11.41 11.09
CA PRO A 37 8.50 -11.37 11.96
C PRO A 37 8.81 -11.23 13.45
N THR A 38 10.06 -11.46 13.84
CA THR A 38 10.52 -11.35 15.23
C THR A 38 10.92 -9.92 15.61
N LEU A 39 11.18 -9.05 14.64
CA LEU A 39 11.65 -7.68 14.88
C LEU A 39 10.72 -6.62 14.29
N ASP A 40 10.28 -6.82 13.05
CA ASP A 40 9.51 -5.83 12.32
C ASP A 40 8.01 -5.92 12.61
N ILE A 41 7.26 -4.84 12.33
CA ILE A 41 5.81 -4.79 12.51
C ILE A 41 5.13 -4.50 11.17
N MET A 42 4.07 -5.24 10.86
CA MET A 42 3.22 -5.01 9.69
C MET A 42 1.74 -5.06 10.06
N ILE A 43 0.97 -4.08 9.58
CA ILE A 43 -0.50 -4.06 9.66
C ILE A 43 -1.05 -3.99 8.24
N SER A 44 -2.13 -4.70 7.98
CA SER A 44 -2.77 -4.71 6.66
C SER A 44 -4.27 -4.95 6.73
N GLN A 45 -5.04 -4.25 5.90
CA GLN A 45 -6.47 -4.48 5.78
C GLN A 45 -7.02 -4.05 4.40
N ASN A 46 -8.06 -4.73 3.93
CA ASN A 46 -8.85 -4.25 2.79
C ASN A 46 -9.78 -3.13 3.27
N HIS A 47 -9.82 -2.02 2.54
CA HIS A 47 -10.62 -0.86 2.93
C HIS A 47 -12.13 -1.22 2.99
N ASP A 48 -12.64 -2.14 2.16
CA ASP A 48 -14.07 -2.47 2.10
C ASP A 48 -14.54 -3.10 3.41
N ARG A 49 -13.66 -3.87 4.06
CA ARG A 49 -13.89 -4.40 5.41
C ARG A 49 -13.92 -3.28 6.45
N ILE A 50 -13.08 -2.26 6.30
CA ILE A 50 -13.12 -1.07 7.18
C ILE A 50 -14.46 -0.35 6.98
N MET A 51 -14.89 -0.14 5.73
CA MET A 51 -16.18 0.49 5.42
C MET A 51 -17.38 -0.34 5.92
N GLN A 52 -17.26 -1.66 5.99
CA GLN A 52 -18.29 -2.54 6.55
C GLN A 52 -18.31 -2.56 8.08
N GLN A 53 -17.15 -2.51 8.73
CA GLN A 53 -17.00 -2.66 10.17
C GLN A 53 -17.12 -1.34 10.93
N ASP A 54 -16.65 -0.24 10.33
CA ASP A 54 -16.59 1.10 10.92
C ASP A 54 -16.71 2.17 9.81
N CYS A 55 -17.88 2.18 9.15
CA CYS A 55 -18.18 3.03 8.00
C CYS A 55 -17.94 4.52 8.30
N ASP A 56 -18.45 5.01 9.43
CA ASP A 56 -18.37 6.42 9.79
C ASP A 56 -16.92 6.87 9.97
N ARG A 57 -16.06 6.03 10.56
CA ARG A 57 -14.62 6.33 10.64
C ARG A 57 -13.99 6.33 9.26
N GLY A 58 -14.25 5.30 8.45
CA GLY A 58 -13.70 5.21 7.10
C GLY A 58 -14.00 6.46 6.27
N ILE A 59 -15.25 6.92 6.28
CA ILE A 59 -15.68 8.16 5.61
C ILE A 59 -14.90 9.37 6.17
N ARG A 60 -14.88 9.55 7.50
CA ARG A 60 -14.16 10.66 8.12
C ARG A 60 -12.67 10.66 7.79
N CYS A 61 -12.02 9.51 7.79
CA CYS A 61 -10.60 9.41 7.43
C CYS A 61 -10.36 9.86 5.99
N PHE A 62 -11.19 9.43 5.03
CA PHE A 62 -11.05 9.90 3.65
C PHE A 62 -11.26 11.41 3.53
N GLU A 63 -12.31 11.94 4.14
CA GLU A 63 -12.62 13.37 4.11
C GLU A 63 -11.50 14.21 4.73
N GLN A 64 -11.03 13.83 5.92
CA GLN A 64 -10.02 14.59 6.67
C GLN A 64 -8.64 14.56 6.03
N HIS A 65 -8.20 13.41 5.53
CA HIS A 65 -6.84 13.27 4.99
C HIS A 65 -6.76 13.61 3.50
N THR A 66 -7.81 13.29 2.74
CA THR A 66 -7.79 13.43 1.28
C THR A 66 -8.56 14.62 0.76
N GLY A 67 -9.48 15.19 1.55
CA GLY A 67 -10.41 16.23 1.10
C GLY A 67 -11.45 15.71 0.10
N THR A 68 -11.53 14.40 -0.10
CA THR A 68 -12.41 13.72 -1.07
C THR A 68 -12.98 12.44 -0.49
N SER A 69 -13.94 11.83 -1.19
CA SER A 69 -14.38 10.48 -0.90
C SER A 69 -13.42 9.43 -1.46
N GLU A 70 -13.70 8.17 -1.20
CA GLU A 70 -12.89 7.03 -1.65
C GLU A 70 -12.58 7.03 -3.16
N LEU A 71 -13.48 7.56 -4.00
CA LEU A 71 -13.26 7.64 -5.45
C LEU A 71 -12.06 8.54 -5.82
N GLY A 72 -11.75 9.54 -5.00
CA GLY A 72 -10.60 10.42 -5.17
C GLY A 72 -9.29 9.83 -4.66
N PHE A 73 -9.35 8.75 -3.87
CA PHE A 73 -8.21 8.24 -3.12
C PHE A 73 -7.01 7.89 -4.00
N LYS A 74 -7.25 7.22 -5.13
CA LYS A 74 -6.19 6.90 -6.10
C LYS A 74 -5.39 8.14 -6.52
N ASN A 75 -6.08 9.22 -6.91
CA ASN A 75 -5.42 10.43 -7.38
C ASN A 75 -4.66 11.11 -6.25
N TRP A 76 -5.23 11.10 -5.04
CA TRP A 76 -4.61 11.65 -3.85
C TRP A 76 -3.35 10.87 -3.47
N VAL A 77 -3.42 9.54 -3.33
CA VAL A 77 -2.31 8.71 -2.86
C VAL A 77 -1.13 8.74 -3.83
N MET A 78 -1.36 8.93 -5.13
CA MET A 78 -0.29 9.09 -6.13
C MET A 78 0.48 10.41 -6.01
N ARG A 79 -0.10 11.44 -5.37
CA ARG A 79 0.45 12.80 -5.33
C ARG A 79 0.85 13.26 -3.93
N ALA A 80 0.26 12.66 -2.89
CA ALA A 80 0.50 13.02 -1.51
C ALA A 80 1.98 12.84 -1.12
N GLU A 81 2.46 13.55 -0.12
CA GLU A 81 3.76 13.21 0.49
C GLU A 81 3.68 11.89 1.24
N SER A 82 4.76 11.11 1.26
CA SER A 82 4.82 9.81 1.93
C SER A 82 4.40 9.88 3.41
N SER A 83 4.76 10.96 4.11
CA SER A 83 4.35 11.25 5.50
C SER A 83 2.83 11.38 5.66
N LYS A 84 2.13 11.99 4.70
CA LYS A 84 0.68 12.12 4.69
C LYS A 84 -0.01 10.79 4.46
N VAL A 85 0.55 9.94 3.60
CA VAL A 85 0.03 8.58 3.38
C VAL A 85 0.19 7.73 4.63
N ILE A 86 1.35 7.78 5.30
CA ILE A 86 1.56 7.11 6.59
C ILE A 86 0.53 7.57 7.62
N THR A 87 0.32 8.88 7.74
CA THR A 87 -0.65 9.45 8.70
C THR A 87 -2.08 8.97 8.42
N PHE A 88 -2.51 8.99 7.15
CA PHE A 88 -3.79 8.44 6.73
C PHE A 88 -3.93 6.95 7.10
N LEU A 89 -2.89 6.15 6.84
CA LEU A 89 -2.91 4.71 7.11
C LEU A 89 -2.91 4.39 8.60
N ILE A 90 -2.20 5.17 9.43
CA ILE A 90 -2.26 5.02 10.89
C ILE A 90 -3.70 5.17 11.38
N ASP A 91 -4.39 6.19 10.91
CA ASP A 91 -5.77 6.48 11.31
C ASP A 91 -6.76 5.45 10.72
N MET A 92 -6.66 5.14 9.43
CA MET A 92 -7.53 4.20 8.73
C MET A 92 -7.40 2.78 9.31
N LEU A 93 -6.18 2.32 9.60
CA LEU A 93 -5.90 0.97 10.11
C LEU A 93 -5.97 0.86 11.63
N LYS A 94 -6.23 1.95 12.36
CA LYS A 94 -6.14 2.02 13.83
C LYS A 94 -4.79 1.54 14.35
N ALA A 95 -3.72 1.90 13.62
CA ALA A 95 -2.37 1.54 13.97
C ALA A 95 -1.93 2.27 15.26
N ASP A 96 -1.00 1.66 15.99
CA ASP A 96 -0.44 2.29 17.19
C ASP A 96 0.35 3.56 16.82
N ILE A 97 -0.03 4.68 17.43
CA ILE A 97 0.60 5.99 17.22
C ILE A 97 1.98 6.10 17.88
N SER A 98 2.30 5.20 18.82
CA SER A 98 3.62 5.18 19.47
C SER A 98 4.69 4.47 18.65
N THR A 99 4.25 3.67 17.66
CA THR A 99 5.13 2.98 16.73
C THR A 99 5.65 3.94 15.66
N THR A 100 6.96 3.93 15.45
CA THR A 100 7.59 4.66 14.32
C THR A 100 7.37 3.89 13.03
N TRP A 101 6.29 4.20 12.32
CA TRP A 101 5.99 3.62 11.02
C TRP A 101 6.96 4.15 9.95
N THR A 102 7.68 3.24 9.31
CA THR A 102 8.77 3.58 8.39
C THR A 102 8.36 3.44 6.92
N GLY A 103 7.30 2.68 6.63
CA GLY A 103 6.90 2.44 5.25
C GLY A 103 5.44 2.06 5.08
N PHE A 104 4.99 2.07 3.83
CA PHE A 104 3.64 1.66 3.46
C PHE A 104 3.59 1.01 2.09
N ARG A 105 2.52 0.27 1.83
CA ARG A 105 2.14 -0.22 0.51
C ARG A 105 0.62 -0.07 0.34
N VAL A 106 0.22 0.52 -0.77
CA VAL A 106 -1.18 0.71 -1.16
C VAL A 106 -1.42 0.02 -2.47
N LEU A 107 -2.35 -0.94 -2.46
CA LEU A 107 -2.82 -1.63 -3.64
C LEU A 107 -4.29 -1.28 -3.94
N GLY A 108 -4.74 -1.48 -5.18
CA GLY A 108 -6.11 -1.30 -5.61
C GLY A 108 -6.55 -2.32 -6.65
N THR A 109 -7.73 -2.88 -6.45
CA THR A 109 -8.50 -3.66 -7.41
C THR A 109 -9.92 -3.10 -7.47
N VAL A 110 -10.86 -3.72 -8.17
CA VAL A 110 -12.29 -3.44 -7.99
C VAL A 110 -13.00 -4.70 -7.54
N ASN A 111 -14.04 -4.51 -6.74
CA ASN A 111 -14.93 -5.58 -6.33
C ASN A 111 -15.63 -6.16 -7.56
N ARG A 112 -15.49 -7.47 -7.79
CA ARG A 112 -16.07 -8.16 -8.95
C ARG A 112 -17.60 -8.04 -9.03
N SER A 113 -18.29 -7.88 -7.91
CA SER A 113 -19.76 -7.85 -7.84
C SER A 113 -20.34 -6.46 -8.07
N THR A 114 -19.60 -5.39 -7.75
CA THR A 114 -20.13 -4.01 -7.78
C THR A 114 -19.33 -3.07 -8.69
N SER A 115 -18.19 -3.52 -9.22
CA SER A 115 -17.21 -2.69 -9.94
C SER A 115 -16.70 -1.49 -9.12
N TYR A 116 -16.90 -1.53 -7.80
CA TYR A 116 -16.45 -0.47 -6.90
C TYR A 116 -14.97 -0.68 -6.53
N PRO A 117 -14.14 0.37 -6.49
CA PRO A 117 -12.73 0.22 -6.13
C PRO A 117 -12.56 -0.45 -4.77
N VAL A 118 -11.54 -1.28 -4.64
CA VAL A 118 -11.11 -1.87 -3.38
C VAL A 118 -9.61 -1.72 -3.18
N TRP A 119 -9.25 -0.96 -2.15
CA TRP A 119 -7.86 -0.77 -1.75
C TRP A 119 -7.44 -1.81 -0.71
N TYR A 120 -6.22 -2.34 -0.87
CA TYR A 120 -5.52 -3.06 0.19
C TYR A 120 -4.44 -2.15 0.76
N LEU A 121 -4.54 -1.88 2.05
CA LEU A 121 -3.78 -0.87 2.76
C LEU A 121 -2.81 -1.55 3.70
N GLN A 122 -1.52 -1.20 3.64
CA GLN A 122 -0.50 -1.80 4.49
C GLN A 122 0.46 -0.77 5.05
N LEU A 123 0.82 -0.96 6.32
CA LEU A 123 1.76 -0.13 7.06
C LEU A 123 2.86 -1.03 7.64
N PHE A 124 4.09 -0.51 7.64
CA PHE A 124 5.27 -1.27 8.04
C PHE A 124 6.18 -0.41 8.93
N ALA A 125 6.69 -1.02 9.99
CA ALA A 125 7.73 -0.44 10.84
C ALA A 125 8.93 -1.37 10.87
N LYS A 126 10.06 -0.88 10.34
CA LYS A 126 11.34 -1.56 10.39
C LYS A 126 12.01 -1.33 11.73
N HIS A 127 12.38 -2.40 12.41
CA HIS A 127 13.19 -2.28 13.62
C HIS A 127 14.61 -1.80 13.27
N PRO A 128 15.27 -0.97 14.12
CA PRO A 128 16.64 -0.51 13.87
C PRO A 128 17.65 -1.65 13.66
N ASN A 129 17.45 -2.77 14.35
CA ASN A 129 18.31 -3.96 14.27
C ASN A 129 17.87 -4.98 13.22
N SER A 130 16.73 -4.76 12.55
CA SER A 130 16.27 -5.67 11.49
C SER A 130 17.20 -5.57 10.27
N GLU A 131 17.55 -6.72 9.70
CA GLU A 131 18.34 -6.79 8.47
C GLU A 131 17.45 -6.68 7.21
N THR A 132 16.13 -6.54 7.40
CA THR A 132 15.16 -6.41 6.32
C THR A 132 15.51 -5.26 5.37
N ILE A 133 15.73 -5.60 4.10
CA ILE A 133 15.93 -4.63 3.04
C ILE A 133 14.58 -4.02 2.65
N VAL A 134 14.50 -2.69 2.69
CA VAL A 134 13.32 -1.94 2.26
C VAL A 134 13.54 -1.26 0.91
N TYR A 135 12.49 -1.19 0.10
CA TYR A 135 12.56 -0.48 -1.17
C TYR A 135 12.25 1.01 -0.97
N ASN A 136 13.23 1.89 -1.17
CA ASN A 136 13.02 3.34 -1.14
C ASN A 136 12.46 3.85 -2.48
N THR A 137 11.29 3.34 -2.87
CA THR A 137 10.60 3.72 -4.10
C THR A 137 9.32 4.43 -3.73
N GLU A 138 9.20 5.70 -4.12
CA GLU A 138 7.99 6.54 -3.97
C GLU A 138 6.82 6.05 -4.83
N ASN A 139 7.13 5.34 -5.91
CA ASN A 139 6.19 4.63 -6.77
C ASN A 139 6.84 3.30 -7.08
N ALA A 140 6.14 2.21 -6.78
CA ALA A 140 6.59 0.91 -7.21
C ALA A 140 5.74 0.47 -8.38
N PRO A 141 6.38 0.13 -9.50
CA PRO A 141 5.70 -0.74 -10.45
C PRO A 141 5.40 -2.10 -9.68
N ASN A 142 4.46 -3.00 -10.03
CA ASN A 142 4.08 -4.30 -9.44
C ASN A 142 5.23 -5.33 -9.31
N LEU A 143 5.28 -6.55 -9.87
CA LEU A 143 6.44 -7.47 -9.77
C LEU A 143 6.39 -8.56 -10.90
N ILE A 144 6.84 -8.23 -12.12
CA ILE A 144 7.25 -9.13 -13.22
C ILE A 144 8.51 -9.94 -12.88
N ARG A 145 8.50 -11.24 -13.15
CA ARG A 145 9.70 -12.08 -13.09
C ARG A 145 10.71 -11.66 -14.17
N GLY A 146 11.95 -11.35 -13.77
CA GLY A 146 13.10 -11.34 -14.68
C GLY A 146 13.84 -10.02 -14.86
N SER A 147 14.99 -9.90 -14.19
CA SER A 147 16.26 -9.56 -14.86
C SER A 147 17.40 -9.79 -13.87
N ARG A 148 18.34 -10.67 -14.22
CA ARG A 148 19.60 -10.83 -13.47
C ARG A 148 20.36 -9.50 -13.52
N HIS A 149 20.60 -8.86 -12.39
CA HIS A 149 21.58 -7.77 -12.35
C HIS A 149 22.97 -8.38 -12.58
N ARG A 150 23.57 -8.10 -13.75
CA ARG A 150 25.03 -8.17 -13.88
C ARG A 150 25.56 -6.87 -13.30
N ASN A 151 26.32 -6.99 -12.21
CA ASN A 151 27.20 -5.93 -11.76
C ASN A 151 28.22 -5.67 -12.88
N HIS A 152 28.28 -4.43 -13.37
CA HIS A 152 29.40 -3.90 -14.13
C HIS A 152 30.02 -2.78 -13.31
#